data_AF-A0A7X9IXV2-F1
#
_entry.id   AF-A0A7X9IXV2-F1
#
_cell.length_a   1.000
_cell.length_b   1.000
_cell.length_c   1.000
_cell.angle_alpha   90.00
_cell.angle_beta   90.00
_cell.angle_gamma   90.00
#
_symmetry.space_group_name_H-M   'P 1'
#
loop_
_entity.id
_entity.type
_entity.pdbx_description
1 polymer ?
#
loop_
_entity_poly.entity_id
_entity_poly.type
_entity_poly.pdbx_seq_one_letter_code
_entity_poly.pdbx_strand_id
1 'polypeptide(L)'
;VWGLSFKPETDDMREAPSIAVVGALTEAGVQVAAHDPVAIDNARAVLPAGVEFTADEYAAAGADALVICTEWQGYRTPDFDRLRATMRAPRIFDGRNLYAKFNLAEAGFEYYGIGTGAALPV
;
A
#
# COMPACT_ATOMS: atom_id res chain seq x y z
N VAL A 1 -0.67 2.49 -3.00
CA VAL A 1 -1.51 1.55 -2.22
C VAL A 1 -1.39 0.16 -2.81
N TRP A 2 -1.03 -0.82 -2.00
CA TRP A 2 -0.93 -2.23 -2.37
C TRP A 2 -2.10 -3.01 -1.81
N GLY A 3 -2.83 -3.69 -2.70
CA GLY A 3 -4.01 -4.46 -2.37
C GLY A 3 -5.25 -3.58 -2.33
N LEU A 4 -6.28 -4.01 -3.05
CA LEU A 4 -7.56 -3.35 -3.19
C LEU A 4 -8.71 -4.26 -2.75
N SER A 5 -8.66 -5.56 -3.03
CA SER A 5 -9.70 -6.48 -2.58
C SER A 5 -9.72 -6.65 -1.06
N PHE A 6 -10.82 -7.13 -0.50
CA PHE A 6 -10.95 -7.28 0.95
C PHE A 6 -9.99 -8.31 1.57
N LYS A 7 -9.55 -9.28 0.76
CA LYS A 7 -8.58 -10.34 1.09
C LYS A 7 -7.89 -10.84 -0.19
N PRO A 8 -6.79 -11.62 -0.11
CA PRO A 8 -6.15 -12.20 -1.28
C PRO A 8 -7.05 -13.16 -2.08
N GLU A 9 -6.62 -13.42 -3.32
CA GLU A 9 -7.20 -14.40 -4.26
C GLU A 9 -8.65 -14.11 -4.68
N THR A 10 -9.05 -12.84 -4.65
CA THR A 10 -10.37 -12.40 -5.09
C THR A 10 -10.32 -10.97 -5.63
N ASP A 11 -11.25 -10.67 -6.53
CA ASP A 11 -11.57 -9.34 -7.05
C ASP A 11 -12.69 -8.64 -6.26
N ASP A 12 -13.19 -9.25 -5.19
CA ASP A 12 -14.30 -8.72 -4.41
C ASP A 12 -13.88 -7.48 -3.63
N MET A 13 -14.51 -6.36 -4.00
CA MET A 13 -14.28 -5.05 -3.40
C MET A 13 -15.27 -4.74 -2.27
N ARG A 14 -16.32 -5.55 -2.06
CA ARG A 14 -17.34 -5.23 -1.04
C ARG A 14 -16.71 -5.21 0.35
N GLU A 15 -16.99 -4.14 1.09
CA GLU A 15 -16.44 -3.90 2.44
C GLU A 15 -14.90 -3.96 2.51
N ALA A 16 -14.21 -3.76 1.37
CA ALA A 16 -12.75 -3.79 1.35
C ALA A 16 -12.19 -2.59 2.15
N PRO A 17 -11.22 -2.80 3.07
CA PRO A 17 -10.61 -1.72 3.84
C PRO A 17 -9.96 -0.63 2.96
N SER A 18 -9.52 -1.01 1.76
CA SER A 18 -8.96 -0.12 0.76
C SER A 18 -9.92 1.01 0.36
N ILE A 19 -11.24 0.78 0.36
CA ILE A 19 -12.24 1.79 0.01
C ILE A 19 -12.19 2.95 1.00
N ALA A 20 -12.24 2.64 2.30
CA ALA A 20 -12.20 3.65 3.35
C ALA A 20 -10.85 4.39 3.38
N VAL A 21 -9.74 3.64 3.24
CA VAL A 21 -8.39 4.22 3.23
C VAL A 21 -8.18 5.15 2.04
N VAL A 22 -8.47 4.68 0.82
CA VAL A 22 -8.30 5.46 -0.41
C VAL A 22 -9.26 6.65 -0.40
N GLY A 23 -10.51 6.46 0.03
CA GLY A 23 -11.48 7.54 0.21
C GLY A 23 -10.93 8.67 1.08
N ALA A 24 -10.52 8.36 2.31
CA ALA A 24 -9.97 9.35 3.24
C ALA A 24 -8.71 10.06 2.70
N LEU A 25 -7.82 9.33 2.01
CA LEU A 25 -6.63 9.92 1.39
C LEU A 25 -7.01 10.91 0.28
N THR A 26 -7.91 10.51 -0.63
CA THR A 26 -8.34 11.38 -1.73
C THR A 26 -9.10 12.60 -1.25
N GLU A 27 -9.94 12.47 -0.21
CA GLU A 27 -10.64 13.59 0.44
C GLU A 27 -9.67 14.59 1.07
N ALA A 28 -8.55 14.10 1.60
CA ALA A 28 -7.46 14.94 2.12
C ALA A 28 -6.58 15.57 1.03
N GLY A 29 -6.88 15.35 -0.25
CA GLY A 29 -6.14 15.90 -1.39
C GLY A 29 -4.87 15.10 -1.75
N VAL A 30 -4.73 13.87 -1.25
CA VAL A 30 -3.59 13.01 -1.57
C VAL A 30 -3.78 12.35 -2.93
N GLN A 31 -2.72 12.35 -3.75
CA GLN A 31 -2.67 11.59 -4.99
C GLN A 31 -2.43 10.10 -4.67
N VAL A 32 -3.30 9.23 -5.19
CA VAL A 32 -3.23 7.78 -4.92
C VAL A 32 -2.94 7.03 -6.21
N ALA A 33 -1.78 6.36 -6.23
CA ALA A 33 -1.51 5.26 -7.15
C ALA A 33 -1.80 3.93 -6.45
N ALA A 34 -2.58 3.07 -7.09
CA ALA A 34 -3.07 1.81 -6.53
C ALA A 34 -2.73 0.62 -7.43
N HIS A 35 -2.36 -0.48 -6.79
CA HIS A 35 -2.06 -1.76 -7.43
C HIS A 35 -2.83 -2.87 -6.72
N ASP A 36 -3.43 -3.76 -7.49
CA ASP A 36 -3.95 -5.05 -7.05
C ASP A 36 -3.83 -6.06 -8.21
N PRO A 37 -3.37 -7.30 -7.97
CA PRO A 37 -3.16 -8.26 -9.06
C PRO A 37 -4.45 -8.73 -9.73
N VAL A 38 -5.62 -8.59 -9.10
CA VAL A 38 -6.88 -9.16 -9.60
C VAL A 38 -8.03 -8.14 -9.60
N ALA A 39 -8.09 -7.25 -8.62
CA ALA A 39 -9.28 -6.44 -8.33
C ALA A 39 -9.36 -5.10 -9.06
N ILE A 40 -8.38 -4.72 -9.90
CA ILE A 40 -8.32 -3.37 -10.52
C ILE A 40 -9.62 -3.01 -11.26
N ASP A 41 -10.18 -3.93 -12.04
CA ASP A 41 -11.37 -3.64 -12.85
C ASP A 41 -12.60 -3.35 -11.97
N ASN A 42 -12.82 -4.14 -10.93
CA ASN A 42 -13.90 -3.90 -9.97
C ASN A 42 -13.62 -2.65 -9.12
N ALA A 43 -12.37 -2.39 -8.76
CA ALA A 43 -11.99 -1.25 -7.93
C ALA A 43 -12.27 0.09 -8.64
N ARG A 44 -12.15 0.14 -9.97
CA ARG A 44 -12.50 1.34 -10.76
C ARG A 44 -13.95 1.78 -10.61
N ALA A 45 -14.87 0.85 -10.33
CA ALA A 45 -16.28 1.15 -10.16
C ALA A 45 -16.62 1.67 -8.75
N VAL A 46 -15.73 1.48 -7.77
CA VAL A 46 -15.99 1.72 -6.36
C VAL A 46 -15.12 2.84 -5.78
N LEU A 47 -13.88 2.97 -6.26
CA LEU A 47 -12.94 3.96 -5.75
C LEU A 47 -13.20 5.37 -6.34
N PRO A 48 -12.85 6.43 -5.60
CA PRO A 48 -12.99 7.80 -6.07
C PRO A 48 -12.31 8.06 -7.42
N ALA A 49 -12.88 9.00 -8.18
CA ALA A 49 -12.25 9.49 -9.41
C ALA A 49 -10.87 10.12 -9.10
N GLY A 50 -9.91 9.90 -9.99
CA GLY A 50 -8.54 10.41 -9.84
C GLY A 50 -7.56 9.45 -9.16
N VAL A 51 -8.02 8.28 -8.70
CA VAL A 51 -7.11 7.17 -8.34
C VAL A 51 -6.45 6.64 -9.61
N GLU A 52 -5.12 6.62 -9.62
CA GLU A 52 -4.33 6.02 -10.68
C GLU A 52 -4.17 4.53 -10.41
N PHE A 53 -4.36 3.70 -11.43
CA PHE A 53 -4.19 2.25 -11.32
C PHE A 53 -2.97 1.83 -12.12
N THR A 54 -2.09 1.05 -11.50
CA THR A 54 -0.88 0.50 -12.12
C THR A 54 -0.95 -1.02 -12.18
N ALA A 55 -0.32 -1.61 -13.20
CA ALA A 55 -0.08 -3.05 -13.31
C ALA A 55 1.29 -3.49 -12.75
N ASP A 56 2.16 -2.54 -12.42
CA ASP A 56 3.43 -2.78 -11.73
C ASP A 56 3.31 -2.32 -10.28
N GLU A 57 3.39 -3.24 -9.34
CA GLU A 57 3.42 -2.95 -7.89
C GLU A 57 4.56 -2.02 -7.48
N TYR A 58 5.69 -2.01 -8.21
CA TYR A 58 6.83 -1.15 -7.93
C TYR A 58 6.73 0.24 -8.58
N ALA A 59 5.59 0.58 -9.20
CA ALA A 59 5.34 1.94 -9.69
C ALA A 59 5.09 2.91 -8.52
N ALA A 60 6.13 3.15 -7.73
CA ALA A 60 6.15 4.01 -6.55
C ALA A 60 6.94 5.32 -6.78
N ALA A 61 7.15 5.68 -8.05
CA ALA A 61 7.93 6.85 -8.44
C ALA A 61 7.37 8.13 -7.80
N GLY A 62 8.16 8.77 -6.93
CA GLY A 62 7.79 9.99 -6.24
C GLY A 62 6.79 9.83 -5.09
N ALA A 63 6.43 8.60 -4.71
CA ALA A 63 5.51 8.35 -3.59
C ALA A 63 6.15 8.72 -2.24
N ASP A 64 5.37 9.33 -1.34
CA ASP A 64 5.80 9.62 0.05
C ASP A 64 5.59 8.46 1.01
N ALA A 65 4.73 7.52 0.63
CA ALA A 65 4.36 6.39 1.46
C ALA A 65 3.83 5.24 0.63
N LEU A 66 4.10 4.02 1.09
CA LEU A 66 3.43 2.80 0.69
C LEU A 66 2.40 2.44 1.77
N VAL A 67 1.16 2.19 1.36
CA VAL A 67 0.10 1.69 2.26
C VAL A 67 -0.32 0.31 1.79
N ILE A 68 -0.35 -0.67 2.70
CA ILE A 68 -0.71 -2.06 2.42
C ILE A 68 -2.08 -2.35 3.01
N CYS A 69 -3.05 -2.65 2.14
CA CYS A 69 -4.42 -2.97 2.53
C CYS A 69 -4.76 -4.45 2.37
N THR A 70 -4.02 -5.21 1.57
CA THR A 70 -4.30 -6.64 1.32
C THR A 70 -3.02 -7.45 1.21
N GLU A 71 -2.97 -8.59 1.90
CA GLU A 71 -1.79 -9.44 2.11
C GLU A 71 -1.49 -10.43 0.96
N TRP A 72 -1.54 -9.95 -0.29
CA TRP A 72 -1.22 -10.75 -1.46
C TRP A 72 0.17 -11.38 -1.36
N GLN A 73 0.31 -12.61 -1.89
CA GLN A 73 1.56 -13.37 -1.79
C GLN A 73 2.76 -12.61 -2.37
N GLY A 74 2.59 -11.93 -3.51
CA GLY A 74 3.63 -11.13 -4.15
C GLY A 74 4.18 -10.00 -3.27
N TYR A 75 3.38 -9.49 -2.34
CA TYR A 75 3.81 -8.40 -1.47
C TYR A 75 4.60 -8.86 -0.25
N ARG A 76 4.68 -10.16 0.06
CA ARG A 76 5.27 -10.63 1.33
C ARG A 76 6.79 -10.53 1.39
N THR A 77 7.45 -10.50 0.25
CA THR A 77 8.91 -10.41 0.12
C THR A 77 9.25 -9.45 -1.04
N PRO A 78 8.97 -8.14 -0.86
CA PRO A 78 9.22 -7.18 -1.92
C PRO A 78 10.72 -6.92 -2.07
N ASP A 79 11.12 -6.42 -3.23
CA ASP A 79 12.42 -5.79 -3.42
C ASP A 79 12.42 -4.40 -2.76
N PHE A 80 12.89 -4.34 -1.52
CA PHE A 80 12.95 -3.10 -0.74
C PHE A 80 13.90 -2.07 -1.33
N ASP A 81 14.98 -2.50 -2.00
CA ASP A 81 15.93 -1.59 -2.65
C ASP A 81 15.27 -0.89 -3.84
N ARG A 82 14.52 -1.64 -4.65
CA ARG A 82 13.74 -1.09 -5.78
C ARG A 82 12.67 -0.11 -5.31
N LEU A 83 11.96 -0.43 -4.23
CA LEU A 83 10.98 0.49 -3.62
C LEU A 83 11.67 1.77 -3.16
N ARG A 84 12.74 1.65 -2.36
CA ARG A 84 13.44 2.81 -1.79
C ARG A 84 14.01 3.71 -2.87
N ALA A 85 14.51 3.15 -3.97
CA ALA A 85 15.10 3.91 -5.07
C ALA A 85 14.08 4.77 -5.84
N THR A 86 12.78 4.44 -5.76
CA THR A 86 11.72 5.12 -6.53
C THR A 86 10.87 6.05 -5.68
N MET A 87 10.77 5.81 -4.37
CA MET A 87 10.00 6.62 -3.44
C MET A 87 10.70 7.95 -3.11
N ARG A 88 9.91 9.02 -2.95
CA ARG A 88 10.40 10.33 -2.45
C ARG A 88 10.68 10.28 -0.96
N ALA A 89 9.80 9.63 -0.20
CA ALA A 89 9.99 9.36 1.22
C ALA A 89 9.70 7.87 1.50
N PRO A 90 10.64 7.11 2.07
CA PRO A 90 10.50 5.68 2.27
C PRO A 90 9.69 5.37 3.54
N ARG A 91 8.37 5.61 3.51
CA ARG A 91 7.46 5.30 4.63
C ARG A 91 6.54 4.15 4.27
N ILE A 92 6.35 3.20 5.17
CA ILE A 92 5.45 2.06 4.97
C ILE A 92 4.40 2.03 6.09
N PHE A 93 3.13 2.12 5.72
CA PHE A 93 1.98 1.86 6.58
C PHE A 93 1.42 0.48 6.24
N ASP A 94 1.60 -0.47 7.15
CA ASP A 94 1.27 -1.87 6.92
C ASP A 94 0.06 -2.29 7.75
N GLY A 95 -1.11 -2.26 7.13
CA GLY A 95 -2.37 -2.69 7.73
C GLY A 95 -2.43 -4.20 8.02
N ARG A 96 -1.48 -4.98 7.50
CA ARG A 96 -1.46 -6.44 7.55
C ARG A 96 -0.25 -7.01 8.30
N ASN A 97 0.65 -6.15 8.77
CA ASN A 97 1.89 -6.51 9.45
C ASN A 97 2.75 -7.53 8.69
N LEU A 98 2.76 -7.46 7.35
CA LEU A 98 3.64 -8.28 6.51
C LEU A 98 5.11 -8.08 6.85
N TYR A 99 5.48 -6.84 7.20
CA TYR A 99 6.88 -6.46 7.35
C TYR A 99 7.37 -6.29 8.77
N ALA A 100 6.54 -6.57 9.77
CA ALA A 100 6.89 -6.42 11.18
C ALA A 100 8.15 -7.22 11.60
N LYS A 101 8.50 -8.28 10.86
CA LYS A 101 9.69 -9.11 11.11
C LYS A 101 10.96 -8.62 10.41
N PHE A 102 10.87 -7.70 9.46
CA PHE A 102 12.04 -7.19 8.72
C PHE A 102 12.64 -6.01 9.48
N ASN A 103 13.97 -5.87 9.40
CA ASN A 103 14.65 -4.69 9.90
C ASN A 103 14.54 -3.53 8.89
N LEU A 104 13.35 -2.94 8.81
CA LEU A 104 13.08 -1.88 7.83
C LEU A 104 13.85 -0.59 8.10
N ALA A 105 14.26 -0.34 9.34
CA ALA A 105 15.12 0.79 9.68
C ALA A 105 16.49 0.68 9.01
N GLU A 106 17.08 -0.53 8.98
CA GLU A 106 18.34 -0.79 8.27
C GLU A 106 18.18 -0.69 6.75
N ALA A 107 17.02 -1.09 6.23
CA ALA A 107 16.64 -0.85 4.83
C ALA A 107 16.28 0.62 4.53
N GLY A 108 16.36 1.52 5.53
CA GLY A 108 16.13 2.95 5.36
C GLY A 108 14.66 3.35 5.22
N PHE A 109 13.74 2.57 5.78
CA PHE A 109 12.30 2.86 5.82
C PHE A 109 11.81 3.23 7.22
N GLU A 110 10.88 4.18 7.29
CA GLU A 110 10.02 4.35 8.47
C GLU A 110 8.84 3.37 8.36
N TYR A 111 8.61 2.55 9.39
CA TYR A 111 7.58 1.51 9.38
C TYR A 111 6.51 1.71 10.44
N TYR A 112 5.26 1.66 10.01
CA TYR A 112 4.08 1.81 10.85
C TYR A 112 3.16 0.60 10.67
N GLY A 113 3.29 -0.39 11.56
CA GLY A 113 2.42 -1.56 11.61
C GLY A 113 1.33 -1.44 12.68
N ILE A 114 0.21 -2.14 12.48
CA ILE A 114 -0.90 -2.17 13.44
C ILE A 114 -0.48 -2.87 14.73
N GLY A 115 -0.59 -2.18 15.86
CA GLY A 115 -0.27 -2.73 17.18
C GLY A 115 1.22 -2.98 17.44
N THR A 116 2.11 -2.42 16.62
CA THR A 116 3.56 -2.73 16.67
C THR A 116 4.37 -1.85 17.62
N GLY A 117 3.76 -0.98 18.42
CA GLY A 117 4.49 -0.19 19.42
C GLY A 117 5.56 0.73 18.83
N ALA A 118 5.28 1.31 17.66
CA ALA A 118 6.06 2.30 16.90
C ALA A 118 7.44 1.87 16.36
N ALA A 119 7.72 2.22 15.10
CA ALA A 119 9.04 2.74 14.75
C ALA A 119 8.93 4.28 14.80
N LEU A 120 9.37 4.88 15.91
CA LEU A 120 9.72 6.30 15.93
C LEU A 120 11.17 6.41 16.39
N PRO A 121 12.07 6.87 15.52
CA PRO A 121 13.05 7.86 15.89
C PRO A 121 12.57 9.22 15.38
N VAL A 122 12.50 10.17 16.31
CA VAL A 122 12.40 11.62 16.07
C VAL A 122 13.56 12.12 15.22
#